data_AF-A0A9J6B6N6-F1
#
_entry.id   AF-A0A9J6B6N6-F1
#
_cell.length_a   1.000
_cell.length_b   1.000
_cell.length_c   1.000
_cell.angle_alpha   90.00
_cell.angle_beta   90.00
_cell.angle_gamma   90.00
#
_symmetry.space_group_name_H-M   'P 1'
#
loop_
_entity.id
_entity.type
_entity.pdbx_description
1 polymer ?
#
loop_
_entity_poly.entity_id
_entity_poly.type
_entity_poly.pdbx_seq_one_letter_code
_entity_poly.pdbx_strand_id
1 'polypeptide(L)'
;MRTLKWDPMFNPEKETTTTIAWISFPSLLPNFFGEDAVFSLVAAVGKPLQVDMATKNQTRPSCARVKVEVDLLREFSKRIKIGIKMKNEEVLEKWIKIKYDYVPKYCQRDTIRNNVLSCAQNCIQKRKQDKWMGRERKENR
;
A
#
# COMPACT_ATOMS: atom_id res chain seq x y z
N MET A 1 12.44 9.25 7.33
CA MET A 1 13.06 8.15 8.10
C MET A 1 12.20 6.91 7.89
N ARG A 2 12.76 5.79 7.43
CA ARG A 2 12.01 4.55 7.17
C ARG A 2 12.04 3.69 8.42
N THR A 3 10.89 3.22 8.89
CA THR A 3 10.80 2.28 10.01
C THR A 3 11.13 0.87 9.51
N LEU A 4 12.17 0.27 10.09
CA LEU A 4 12.58 -1.10 9.79
C LEU A 4 12.01 -2.03 10.86
N LYS A 5 11.71 -3.26 10.47
CA LYS A 5 11.30 -4.29 11.41
C LYS A 5 12.52 -4.66 12.25
N TRP A 6 12.42 -4.50 13.57
CA TRP A 6 13.48 -4.92 14.48
C TRP A 6 13.54 -6.45 14.52
N ASP A 7 14.75 -6.97 14.40
CA ASP A 7 15.07 -8.40 14.46
C ASP A 7 16.41 -8.52 15.23
N PRO A 8 16.62 -9.52 16.11
CA PRO A 8 17.91 -9.74 16.75
C PRO A 8 19.08 -9.91 15.77
N MET A 9 18.80 -10.37 14.53
CA MET A 9 19.75 -10.50 13.43
C MET A 9 19.69 -9.31 12.46
N PHE A 10 19.13 -8.18 12.89
CA PHE A 10 18.97 -6.97 12.08
C PHE A 10 20.34 -6.43 11.66
N ASN A 11 20.60 -6.44 10.35
CA ASN A 11 21.79 -5.85 9.77
C ASN A 11 21.41 -4.50 9.12
N PRO A 12 21.93 -3.35 9.61
CA PRO A 12 21.61 -2.04 9.07
C PRO A 12 22.08 -1.83 7.63
N GLU A 13 23.03 -2.66 7.15
CA GLU A 13 23.51 -2.63 5.76
C GLU A 13 22.57 -3.36 4.80
N LYS A 14 21.74 -4.28 5.31
CA LYS A 14 20.75 -5.01 4.52
C LYS A 14 19.40 -4.31 4.60
N GLU A 15 19.04 -3.56 3.56
CA GLU A 15 17.71 -2.98 3.47
C GLU A 15 16.64 -4.07 3.37
N THR A 16 15.67 -4.08 4.30
CA THR A 16 14.50 -4.95 4.20
C THR A 16 13.61 -4.49 3.05
N THR A 17 13.20 -5.41 2.18
CA THR A 17 12.28 -5.10 1.07
C THR A 17 10.85 -4.90 1.55
N THR A 18 10.53 -5.37 2.76
CA THR A 18 9.22 -5.25 3.37
C THR A 18 9.06 -3.93 4.15
N THR A 19 7.84 -3.41 4.18
CA THR A 19 7.47 -2.25 5.01
C THR A 19 6.06 -2.41 5.56
N ILE A 20 5.74 -1.68 6.61
CA ILE A 20 4.38 -1.56 7.13
C ILE A 20 3.73 -0.33 6.48
N ALA A 21 2.51 -0.50 5.98
CA ALA A 21 1.71 0.58 5.41
C ALA A 21 0.27 0.53 5.94
N TRP A 22 -0.36 1.70 6.02
CA TRP A 22 -1.79 1.81 6.26
C TRP A 22 -2.53 1.87 4.93
N ILE A 23 -3.55 1.03 4.82
CA ILE A 23 -4.42 0.90 3.67
C ILE A 23 -5.84 1.30 4.08
N SER A 24 -6.49 2.09 3.23
CA SER A 24 -7.83 2.63 3.41
C SER A 24 -8.74 2.22 2.26
N PHE A 25 -9.96 1.77 2.59
CA PHE A 25 -11.01 1.38 1.66
C PHE A 25 -12.21 2.34 1.77
N PRO A 26 -12.21 3.46 1.03
CA PRO A 26 -13.26 4.49 1.14
C PRO A 26 -14.60 4.11 0.49
N SER A 27 -14.68 2.97 -0.22
CA SER A 27 -15.87 2.53 -0.95
C SER A 27 -16.37 1.15 -0.51
N LEU A 28 -15.83 0.66 0.61
CA LEU A 28 -16.27 -0.58 1.24
C LEU A 28 -17.52 -0.30 2.08
N LEU A 29 -18.52 -1.18 1.98
CA LEU A 29 -19.74 -1.04 2.76
C LEU A 29 -19.47 -1.43 4.23
N PRO A 30 -20.13 -0.78 5.21
CA PRO A 30 -19.97 -1.11 6.64
C PRO A 30 -20.21 -2.59 6.98
N ASN A 31 -21.08 -3.26 6.22
CA ASN A 31 -21.35 -4.70 6.38
C ASN A 31 -20.10 -5.58 6.22
N PHE A 32 -19.05 -5.09 5.56
CA PHE A 32 -17.77 -5.78 5.36
C PHE A 32 -16.65 -5.26 6.28
N PHE A 33 -16.97 -4.53 7.35
CA PHE A 33 -15.98 -4.01 8.30
C PHE A 33 -15.57 -5.05 9.36
N GLY A 34 -16.08 -6.28 9.26
CA GLY A 34 -15.62 -7.39 10.09
C GLY A 34 -14.13 -7.66 9.89
N GLU A 35 -13.43 -7.99 10.98
CA GLU A 35 -11.98 -8.19 11.00
C GLU A 35 -11.54 -9.25 9.97
N ASP A 36 -12.24 -10.39 9.93
CA ASP A 36 -11.98 -11.48 8.98
C ASP A 36 -12.20 -11.07 7.52
N ALA A 37 -13.24 -10.27 7.25
CA ALA A 37 -13.56 -9.79 5.90
C ALA A 37 -12.50 -8.81 5.40
N VAL A 38 -12.11 -7.84 6.23
CA VAL A 38 -11.04 -6.88 5.90
C VAL A 38 -9.71 -7.61 5.73
N PHE A 39 -9.39 -8.58 6.60
CA PHE A 39 -8.17 -9.37 6.48
C PHE A 39 -8.13 -10.21 5.22
N SER A 40 -9.25 -10.83 4.84
CA SER A 40 -9.36 -11.59 3.59
C SER A 40 -9.13 -10.70 2.36
N LEU A 41 -9.65 -9.47 2.36
CA LEU A 41 -9.40 -8.49 1.30
C LEU A 41 -7.93 -8.09 1.22
N VAL A 42 -7.32 -7.87 2.37
CA VAL A 42 -5.93 -7.43 2.48
C VAL A 42 -4.94 -8.55 2.15
N ALA A 43 -5.30 -9.81 2.40
CA ALA A 43 -4.47 -10.97 2.09
C ALA A 43 -4.06 -11.02 0.61
N ALA A 44 -4.90 -10.48 -0.29
CA ALA A 44 -4.58 -10.35 -1.71
C ALA A 44 -3.49 -9.31 -2.01
N VAL A 45 -3.26 -8.35 -1.11
CA VAL A 45 -2.28 -7.26 -1.24
C VAL A 45 -0.99 -7.56 -0.48
N GLY A 46 -1.11 -8.12 0.73
CA GLY A 46 0.02 -8.34 1.63
C GLY A 46 -0.43 -9.06 2.90
N LYS A 47 0.39 -9.00 3.94
CA LYS A 47 0.08 -9.66 5.21
C LYS A 47 -0.68 -8.69 6.14
N PRO A 48 -1.95 -8.95 6.48
CA PRO A 48 -2.68 -8.12 7.42
C PRO A 48 -2.04 -8.22 8.81
N LEU A 49 -1.93 -7.09 9.50
CA LEU A 49 -1.39 -7.00 10.86
C LEU A 49 -2.47 -6.61 11.87
N GLN A 50 -3.24 -5.56 11.56
CA GLN A 50 -4.18 -4.99 12.52
C GLN A 50 -5.23 -4.10 11.83
N VAL A 51 -6.49 -4.20 12.23
CA VAL A 51 -7.56 -3.27 11.81
C VAL A 51 -7.51 -1.98 12.64
N ASP A 52 -7.78 -0.83 12.00
CA ASP A 52 -7.87 0.45 12.70
C ASP A 52 -8.99 0.44 13.75
N MET A 53 -8.75 1.09 14.90
CA MET A 53 -9.71 1.10 16.00
C MET A 53 -11.05 1.73 15.61
N ALA A 54 -11.04 2.74 14.72
CA ALA A 54 -12.27 3.34 14.22
C ALA A 54 -13.09 2.40 13.32
N THR A 55 -12.42 1.50 12.58
CA THR A 55 -13.07 0.46 11.80
C THR A 55 -13.59 -0.65 12.71
N LYS A 56 -12.79 -1.08 13.69
CA LYS A 56 -13.19 -2.09 14.68
C LYS A 56 -14.38 -1.66 15.53
N ASN A 57 -14.40 -0.40 15.97
CA ASN A 57 -15.49 0.16 16.76
C ASN A 57 -16.64 0.71 15.90
N GLN A 58 -16.56 0.57 14.57
CA GLN A 58 -17.55 1.07 13.60
C GLN A 58 -17.90 2.56 13.74
N THR A 59 -17.03 3.36 14.38
CA THR A 59 -17.26 4.79 14.60
C THR A 59 -17.10 5.62 13.34
N ARG A 60 -16.42 5.08 12.32
CA ARG A 60 -16.22 5.73 11.02
C ARG A 60 -16.72 4.85 9.87
N PRO A 61 -18.03 4.85 9.55
CA PRO A 61 -18.61 3.96 8.54
C PRO A 61 -18.19 4.31 7.09
N SER A 62 -17.56 5.46 6.87
CA SER A 62 -17.16 5.92 5.54
C SER A 62 -15.87 5.29 5.00
N CYS A 63 -15.05 4.68 5.85
CA CYS A 63 -13.76 4.14 5.43
C CYS A 63 -13.28 3.05 6.38
N ALA A 64 -13.03 1.86 5.84
CA ALA A 64 -12.30 0.81 6.56
C ALA A 64 -10.80 1.05 6.41
N ARG A 65 -10.03 0.92 7.50
CA ARG A 65 -8.59 1.09 7.48
C ARG A 65 -7.89 -0.07 8.18
N VAL A 66 -6.75 -0.47 7.65
CA VAL A 66 -6.02 -1.66 8.09
C VAL A 66 -4.52 -1.48 7.89
N LYS A 67 -3.75 -1.98 8.84
CA LYS A 67 -2.30 -2.01 8.86
C LYS A 67 -1.83 -3.30 8.20
N VAL A 68 -0.95 -3.16 7.21
CA VAL A 68 -0.54 -4.27 6.34
C VAL A 68 0.97 -4.24 6.20
N GLU A 69 1.58 -5.42 6.29
CA GLU A 69 2.97 -5.64 5.89
C GLU A 69 2.99 -5.92 4.38
N VAL A 70 3.63 -5.03 3.62
CA VAL A 70 3.70 -5.05 2.16
C VAL A 70 5.14 -5.16 1.69
N ASP A 71 5.33 -5.90 0.60
CA ASP A 71 6.64 -6.03 -0.05
C ASP A 71 6.82 -4.92 -1.08
N LEU A 72 7.88 -4.11 -0.94
CA LEU A 72 8.16 -2.98 -1.84
C LEU A 72 8.72 -3.42 -3.19
N LEU A 73 9.15 -4.67 -3.32
CA LEU A 73 9.56 -5.24 -4.61
C LEU A 73 8.37 -5.56 -5.52
N ARG A 74 7.17 -5.71 -4.95
CA ARG A 74 5.95 -6.05 -5.67
C ARG A 74 5.19 -4.79 -6.04
N GLU A 75 4.49 -4.83 -7.17
CA GLU A 75 3.62 -3.73 -7.56
C GLU A 75 2.35 -3.71 -6.69
N PHE A 76 2.01 -2.53 -6.19
CA PHE A 76 0.82 -2.36 -5.35
C PHE A 76 -0.46 -2.31 -6.19
N SER A 77 -1.37 -3.24 -5.92
CA SER A 77 -2.71 -3.20 -6.49
C SER A 77 -3.45 -1.94 -6.05
N LYS A 78 -4.00 -1.19 -7.01
CA LYS A 78 -4.79 0.03 -6.75
C LYS A 78 -6.29 -0.26 -6.58
N ARG A 79 -6.73 -1.44 -6.99
CA ARG A 79 -8.13 -1.89 -6.93
C ARG A 79 -8.18 -3.39 -6.64
N ILE A 80 -9.20 -3.81 -5.90
CA ILE A 80 -9.53 -5.22 -5.67
C ILE A 80 -10.93 -5.48 -6.21
N LYS A 81 -11.12 -6.65 -6.82
CA LYS A 81 -12.44 -7.16 -7.22
C LYS A 81 -13.01 -7.98 -6.08
N ILE A 82 -14.24 -7.68 -5.67
CA ILE A 82 -14.96 -8.40 -4.63
C ILE A 82 -16.20 -9.02 -5.25
N GLY A 83 -16.44 -10.31 -5.01
CA GLY A 83 -17.69 -10.98 -5.32
C GLY A 83 -18.57 -11.01 -4.08
N ILE A 84 -19.73 -10.36 -4.14
CA ILE A 84 -20.74 -10.39 -3.08
C ILE A 84 -21.83 -11.36 -3.50
N LYS A 85 -21.94 -12.49 -2.80
CA LYS A 85 -23.03 -13.44 -3.02
C LYS A 85 -24.32 -12.88 -2.42
N MET A 86 -25.32 -12.66 -3.28
CA MET A 86 -26.65 -12.23 -2.86
C MET A 86 -27.54 -13.45 -2.54
N LYS A 87 -28.68 -13.19 -1.88
CA LYS A 87 -29.67 -14.23 -1.54
C LYS A 87 -30.26 -14.93 -2.77
N ASN A 88 -30.26 -14.25 -3.91
CA ASN A 88 -30.79 -14.77 -5.17
C ASN A 88 -29.78 -15.65 -5.93
N GLU A 89 -28.71 -16.10 -5.26
CA GLU A 89 -27.55 -16.81 -5.86
C GLU A 89 -26.73 -16.00 -6.87
N GLU A 90 -27.17 -14.80 -7.23
CA GLU A 90 -26.41 -13.85 -8.03
C GLU A 90 -25.15 -13.36 -7.29
N VAL A 91 -24.03 -13.33 -7.99
CA VAL A 91 -22.76 -12.79 -7.48
C VAL A 91 -22.56 -11.40 -8.06
N LEU A 92 -22.68 -10.37 -7.22
CA LEU A 92 -22.37 -9.01 -7.62
C LEU A 92 -20.86 -8.78 -7.52
N GLU A 93 -20.23 -8.55 -8.66
CA GLU A 93 -18.82 -8.21 -8.73
C GLU A 93 -18.61 -6.69 -8.66
N LYS A 94 -17.82 -6.23 -7.68
CA LYS A 94 -17.54 -4.80 -7.51
C LYS A 94 -16.06 -4.55 -7.39
N TRP A 95 -15.58 -3.55 -8.12
CA TRP A 95 -14.21 -3.03 -7.96
C TRP A 95 -14.16 -1.99 -6.83
N ILE A 96 -13.34 -2.25 -5.83
CA ILE A 96 -13.08 -1.34 -4.72
C ILE A 96 -11.73 -0.69 -4.91
N LYS A 97 -11.69 0.64 -4.77
CA LYS A 97 -10.44 1.41 -4.82
C LYS A 97 -9.69 1.29 -3.49
N ILE A 98 -8.38 1.06 -3.59
CA ILE A 98 -7.47 1.03 -2.46
C ILE A 98 -6.74 2.36 -2.38
N LYS A 99 -6.69 2.94 -1.18
CA LYS A 99 -5.84 4.10 -0.89
C LYS A 99 -4.74 3.70 0.07
N TYR A 100 -3.50 3.98 -0.31
CA TYR A 100 -2.34 3.82 0.56
C TYR A 100 -2.02 5.19 1.16
N ASP A 101 -1.86 5.26 2.48
CA ASP A 101 -1.60 6.54 3.15
C ASP A 101 -0.13 6.97 3.01
N TYR A 102 0.79 6.07 3.38
CA TYR A 102 2.21 6.29 3.23
C TYR A 102 2.92 4.98 2.90
N VAL A 103 3.55 4.93 1.73
CA VAL A 103 4.40 3.82 1.30
C VAL A 103 5.75 4.40 0.90
N PRO A 104 6.84 4.10 1.63
CA PRO A 104 8.17 4.57 1.26
C PRO A 104 8.57 3.97 -0.10
N LYS A 105 9.24 4.77 -0.93
CA LYS A 105 9.75 4.31 -2.23
C LYS A 105 11.03 3.50 -2.00
N TYR A 106 11.13 2.35 -2.64
CA TYR A 106 12.33 1.50 -2.65
C TYR A 106 13.05 1.64 -4.01
N CYS A 107 14.33 2.01 -4.02
CA CYS A 107 15.17 2.01 -5.23
C CYS A 107 15.95 0.66 -5.23
N GLN A 108 15.52 -0.35 -6.00
CA GLN A 108 16.18 -1.69 -6.07
C GLN A 108 17.66 -1.65 -6.55
N ARG A 109 18.14 -0.48 -7.00
CA ARG A 109 19.54 -0.26 -7.39
C ARG A 109 20.49 -0.17 -6.19
N ASP A 110 19.97 -0.04 -4.97
CA ASP A 110 20.77 0.16 -3.76
C ASP A 110 21.46 -1.12 -3.27
N THR A 111 21.10 -2.30 -3.80
CA THR A 111 21.73 -3.58 -3.43
C THR A 111 22.97 -3.94 -4.25
N ILE A 112 23.16 -3.33 -5.44
CA ILE A 112 24.20 -3.75 -6.40
C ILE A 112 25.49 -2.93 -6.27
N ARG A 113 25.43 -1.73 -5.68
CA ARG A 113 26.60 -0.86 -5.50
C ARG A 113 26.55 -0.32 -4.08
N ASN A 114 27.50 -0.72 -3.23
CA ASN A 114 27.73 -0.25 -1.86
C ASN A 114 28.05 1.26 -1.75
N ASN A 115 27.27 2.12 -2.41
CA ASN A 115 27.55 3.54 -2.54
C ASN A 115 26.26 4.37 -2.44
N VAL A 116 25.76 4.45 -1.20
CA VAL A 116 24.50 5.06 -0.74
C VAL A 116 24.33 6.51 -1.20
N LEU A 117 25.41 7.27 -1.39
CA LEU A 117 25.35 8.70 -1.73
C LEU A 117 24.94 8.96 -3.19
N SER A 118 25.33 8.08 -4.13
CA SER A 118 25.13 8.31 -5.56
C SER A 118 23.71 7.99 -6.04
N CYS A 119 23.00 7.09 -5.37
CA CYS A 119 21.64 6.69 -5.77
C CYS A 119 20.59 7.68 -5.24
N ALA A 120 20.80 8.28 -4.06
CA ALA A 120 19.95 9.35 -3.55
C ALA A 120 19.93 10.57 -4.50
N GLN A 121 21.10 10.95 -5.04
CA GLN A 121 21.24 12.06 -6.00
C GLN A 121 20.57 11.75 -7.34
N ASN A 122 20.72 10.52 -7.85
CA ASN A 122 20.08 10.09 -9.09
C ASN A 122 18.56 9.90 -8.96
N CYS A 123 18.06 9.35 -7.84
CA CYS A 123 16.62 9.27 -7.53
C CYS A 123 16.03 10.69 -7.27
N ILE A 124 16.84 11.75 -7.01
CA ILE A 124 16.41 13.18 -7.02
C ILE A 124 16.40 13.78 -8.43
N GLN A 125 17.38 13.48 -9.28
CA GLN A 125 17.43 14.00 -10.66
C GLN A 125 16.27 13.47 -11.53
N LYS A 126 15.90 12.19 -11.39
CA LYS A 126 14.66 11.66 -12.02
C LYS A 126 13.39 12.40 -11.56
N ARG A 127 13.32 12.84 -10.28
CA ARG A 127 12.19 13.66 -9.78
C ARG A 127 12.08 15.01 -10.48
N LYS A 128 13.19 15.60 -10.94
CA LYS A 128 13.13 16.79 -11.79
C LYS A 128 12.55 16.41 -13.14
N GLN A 129 13.13 15.44 -13.85
CA GLN A 129 12.66 15.04 -15.19
C GLN A 129 11.18 14.62 -15.25
N ASP A 130 10.70 13.77 -14.33
CA ASP A 130 9.29 13.33 -14.33
C ASP A 130 8.31 14.48 -14.01
N LYS A 131 8.76 15.45 -13.21
CA LYS A 131 7.98 16.66 -12.89
C LYS A 131 7.99 17.68 -14.04
N TRP A 132 9.08 17.75 -14.81
CA TRP A 132 9.17 18.52 -16.05
C TRP A 132 8.27 17.92 -17.15
N MET A 133 8.39 16.61 -17.43
CA MET A 133 7.55 15.90 -18.42
C MET A 133 6.04 15.89 -18.06
N GLY A 134 5.72 15.89 -16.76
CA GLY A 134 4.34 15.99 -16.27
C GLY A 134 3.75 17.41 -16.32
N ARG A 135 4.57 18.45 -16.42
CA ARG A 135 4.13 19.84 -16.68
C ARG A 135 3.87 20.08 -18.15
N GLU A 136 4.75 19.63 -19.05
CA GLU A 136 4.57 19.76 -20.50
C GLU A 136 3.27 19.09 -21.00
N ARG A 137 2.88 17.94 -20.42
CA ARG A 137 1.57 17.30 -20.74
C ARG A 137 0.33 18.05 -20.25
N LYS A 138 0.48 18.97 -19.30
CA LYS A 138 -0.62 19.83 -18.81
C LYS A 138 -0.69 21.16 -19.52
N GLU A 139 0.44 21.61 -20.08
CA GLU A 139 0.53 22.85 -20.84
C GLU A 139 0.06 22.67 -22.30
N ASN A 140 0.15 21.44 -22.84
CA ASN A 140 -0.30 21.08 -24.19
C ASN A 140 -1.69 20.40 -24.26
N ARG A 141 -2.60 20.69 -23.31
CA ARG A 141 -4.00 20.21 -23.36
C ARG A 141 -4.99 21.31 -23.05
#